data_AF-A0A0K9Y2T4-F1
#
_entry.id   AF-A0A0K9Y2T4-F1
#
_cell.length_a   1.000
_cell.length_b   1.000
_cell.length_c   1.000
_cell.angle_alpha   90.00
_cell.angle_beta   90.00
_cell.angle_gamma   90.00
#
_symmetry.space_group_name_H-M   'P 1'
#
loop_
_entity.id
_entity.type
_entity.pdbx_description
1 polymer ?
#
loop_
_entity_poly.entity_id
_entity_poly.type
_entity_poly.pdbx_seq_one_letter_code
_entity_poly.pdbx_strand_id
1 'polypeptide(L)'
;MAGEGGNIIRNVFGKSYKEAESITKDASKGALDFKSPEETTFNGKNGGKKFDDYKKKDNQTLLRVKKIKGPIDPSTNKAVDAIERGKPYNYEVIEFSRTPTKSELKNLKWGIKYDNGEMAEAIVVRGLKEISYNVPRERNISKLKIYAFFNGKSEEVCVEVKLCQCSCKMPEENYPYSDNTFSKIKEIAPLIKHYANLYCIPAAAIAGSIADEYNIINESTKATIINWLQDDVVLNFMPNFAIEFDVYVGGKSKLNNATKHDLGIGNIKLETAKQLYNEYKVEFKSKNWDYKDIVNYIQSNEGTVHLAALVIKKAQRLLTTEIKSYCQCKQEAVLVTYYKQGDSYIVRFQNKKKKTPLTKIEPGEGCRVSLQRKKILSSLGIN
;
A
#
# COMPACT_ATOMS: atom_id res chain seq x y z
N MET A 1 -45.85 -58.11 -43.37
CA MET A 1 -45.59 -57.79 -41.96
C MET A 1 -44.36 -58.59 -41.53
N ALA A 2 -43.19 -57.96 -41.46
CA ALA A 2 -41.95 -58.59 -41.02
C ALA A 2 -41.66 -58.11 -39.60
N GLY A 3 -41.50 -59.08 -38.70
CA GLY A 3 -41.44 -58.90 -37.26
C GLY A 3 -40.23 -58.12 -36.77
N GLU A 4 -40.40 -57.58 -35.56
CA GLU A 4 -39.40 -56.93 -34.73
C GLU A 4 -38.19 -57.84 -34.51
N GLY A 5 -37.10 -57.58 -35.25
CA GLY A 5 -35.80 -58.23 -35.05
C GLY A 5 -34.95 -57.41 -34.08
N GLY A 6 -34.71 -57.97 -32.90
CA GLY A 6 -34.20 -57.28 -31.71
C GLY A 6 -32.73 -56.83 -31.71
N ASN A 7 -32.44 -55.99 -30.71
CA ASN A 7 -31.10 -55.51 -30.35
C ASN A 7 -30.24 -56.66 -29.79
N ILE A 8 -29.11 -56.97 -30.42
CA ILE A 8 -28.08 -57.79 -29.80
C ILE A 8 -27.11 -56.87 -29.05
N ILE A 9 -27.32 -56.70 -27.74
CA ILE A 9 -26.30 -56.16 -26.83
C ILE A 9 -25.60 -57.36 -26.19
N ARG A 10 -24.34 -57.61 -26.54
CA ARG A 10 -23.48 -58.60 -25.85
C ARG A 10 -22.35 -57.87 -25.13
N ASN A 11 -22.43 -57.82 -23.81
CA ASN A 11 -21.30 -57.45 -22.96
C ASN A 11 -20.47 -58.71 -22.70
N VAL A 12 -19.32 -58.83 -23.36
CA VAL A 12 -18.39 -59.93 -23.13
C VAL A 12 -17.21 -59.40 -22.33
N PHE A 13 -16.99 -59.96 -21.15
CA PHE A 13 -15.79 -59.71 -20.35
C PHE A 13 -14.78 -60.81 -20.69
N GLY A 14 -13.88 -60.56 -21.64
CA GLY A 14 -12.85 -61.52 -22.10
C GLY A 14 -12.74 -61.66 -23.62
N LYS A 15 -12.01 -62.69 -24.08
CA LYS A 15 -11.84 -62.99 -25.52
C LYS A 15 -13.06 -63.76 -26.06
N SER A 16 -13.60 -63.33 -27.20
CA SER A 16 -14.68 -64.05 -27.90
C SER A 16 -14.21 -64.49 -29.28
N TYR A 17 -14.31 -65.78 -29.57
CA TYR A 17 -14.05 -66.35 -30.88
C TYR A 17 -15.38 -66.71 -31.55
N LYS A 18 -15.55 -66.33 -32.81
CA LYS A 18 -16.67 -66.74 -33.66
C LYS A 18 -16.14 -67.15 -35.01
N GLU A 19 -16.48 -68.36 -35.43
CA GLU A 19 -16.16 -68.90 -36.73
C GLU A 19 -17.46 -69.21 -37.47
N ALA A 20 -17.56 -68.75 -38.70
CA ALA A 20 -18.69 -68.99 -39.59
C ALA A 20 -18.23 -68.85 -41.04
N GLU A 21 -18.92 -69.52 -41.95
CA GLU A 21 -18.61 -69.48 -43.38
C GLU A 21 -18.84 -68.07 -43.99
N SER A 22 -19.82 -67.34 -43.46
CA SER A 22 -20.01 -65.90 -43.70
C SER A 22 -20.56 -65.21 -42.44
N ILE A 23 -20.19 -63.94 -42.24
CA ILE A 23 -20.74 -63.10 -41.17
C ILE A 23 -21.14 -61.76 -41.79
N THR A 24 -22.45 -61.52 -41.88
CA THR A 24 -23.02 -60.24 -42.32
C THR A 24 -23.48 -59.45 -41.10
N LYS A 25 -23.07 -58.18 -41.01
CA LYS A 25 -23.51 -57.25 -39.97
C LYS A 25 -23.99 -55.96 -40.61
N ASP A 26 -25.30 -55.75 -40.60
CA ASP A 26 -25.94 -54.54 -41.12
C ASP A 26 -26.47 -53.68 -39.99
N ALA A 27 -26.19 -52.38 -40.04
CA ALA A 27 -26.82 -51.39 -39.17
C ALA A 27 -27.99 -50.75 -39.92
N SER A 28 -29.21 -51.23 -39.66
CA SER A 28 -30.40 -50.74 -40.35
C SER A 28 -30.83 -49.33 -39.92
N LYS A 29 -30.30 -48.78 -38.80
CA LYS A 29 -30.71 -47.50 -38.23
C LYS A 29 -29.61 -46.66 -37.55
N GLY A 30 -28.32 -46.85 -37.89
CA GLY A 30 -27.25 -46.05 -37.26
C GLY A 30 -25.83 -46.55 -37.54
N ALA A 31 -24.86 -46.08 -36.75
CA ALA A 31 -23.47 -46.55 -36.80
C ALA A 31 -23.30 -47.85 -35.98
N LEU A 32 -22.45 -48.76 -36.48
CA LEU A 32 -22.02 -49.97 -35.76
C LEU A 32 -20.71 -49.67 -35.01
N ASP A 33 -20.81 -49.47 -33.70
CA ASP A 33 -19.66 -49.22 -32.84
C ASP A 33 -19.10 -50.51 -32.24
N PHE A 34 -17.83 -50.80 -32.50
CA PHE A 34 -17.07 -51.85 -31.82
C PHE A 34 -16.13 -51.20 -30.80
N LYS A 35 -16.29 -51.54 -29.51
CA LYS A 35 -15.42 -51.06 -28.43
C LYS A 35 -14.64 -52.25 -27.87
N SER A 36 -13.33 -52.24 -28.06
CA SER A 36 -12.39 -53.17 -27.42
C SER A 36 -11.37 -52.37 -26.62
N PRO A 37 -10.97 -52.79 -25.41
CA PRO A 37 -9.97 -52.08 -24.61
C PRO A 37 -8.56 -52.08 -25.23
N GLU A 38 -8.24 -53.06 -26.06
CA GLU A 38 -6.89 -53.27 -26.61
C GLU A 38 -6.88 -53.26 -28.13
N GLU A 39 -7.58 -54.19 -28.80
CA GLU A 39 -7.60 -54.29 -30.27
C GLU A 39 -8.89 -54.97 -30.76
N THR A 40 -9.36 -54.62 -31.96
CA THR A 40 -10.40 -55.38 -32.68
C THR A 40 -9.83 -55.80 -34.04
N THR A 41 -9.52 -57.09 -34.19
CA THR A 41 -8.98 -57.65 -35.45
C THR A 41 -10.06 -58.47 -36.15
N PHE A 42 -10.32 -58.18 -37.43
CA PHE A 42 -11.18 -58.99 -38.27
C PHE A 42 -10.32 -59.82 -39.23
N ASN A 43 -10.32 -61.15 -39.08
CA ASN A 43 -9.61 -62.05 -39.97
C ASN A 43 -10.59 -62.61 -41.02
N GLY A 44 -10.35 -62.31 -42.30
CA GLY A 44 -11.13 -62.85 -43.42
C GLY A 44 -10.24 -63.63 -44.39
N LYS A 45 -10.83 -64.53 -45.19
CA LYS A 45 -10.11 -65.40 -46.14
C LYS A 45 -9.18 -64.67 -47.14
N ASN A 46 -9.38 -63.38 -47.37
CA ASN A 46 -8.59 -62.55 -48.31
C ASN A 46 -7.81 -61.40 -47.64
N GLY A 47 -7.36 -61.57 -46.39
CA GLY A 47 -6.57 -60.54 -45.69
C GLY A 47 -7.47 -59.43 -45.15
N GLY A 48 -8.07 -59.67 -43.99
CA GLY A 48 -8.97 -58.73 -43.33
C GLY A 48 -8.33 -57.37 -43.05
N LYS A 49 -9.17 -56.33 -42.99
CA LYS A 49 -8.75 -54.92 -42.83
C LYS A 49 -8.38 -54.64 -41.37
N LYS A 50 -7.12 -54.33 -41.09
CA LYS A 50 -6.68 -53.81 -39.80
C LYS A 50 -7.10 -52.34 -39.71
N PHE A 51 -7.88 -51.96 -38.70
CA PHE A 51 -8.07 -50.55 -38.36
C PHE A 51 -6.86 -50.10 -37.55
N ASP A 52 -6.37 -48.88 -37.79
CA ASP A 52 -5.19 -48.33 -37.11
C ASP A 52 -5.29 -48.48 -35.59
N ASP A 53 -4.14 -48.70 -34.95
CA ASP A 53 -4.05 -48.88 -33.50
C ASP A 53 -4.76 -47.73 -32.77
N TYR A 54 -5.60 -48.08 -31.80
CA TYR A 54 -6.30 -47.12 -30.95
C TYR A 54 -5.27 -46.27 -30.20
N LYS A 55 -5.01 -45.04 -30.69
CA LYS A 55 -4.26 -44.05 -29.94
C LYS A 55 -5.13 -43.54 -28.81
N LYS A 56 -4.89 -44.05 -27.60
CA LYS A 56 -5.42 -43.51 -26.35
C LYS A 56 -5.22 -41.99 -26.40
N LYS A 57 -6.31 -41.21 -26.40
CA LYS A 57 -6.24 -39.76 -26.23
C LYS A 57 -5.42 -39.54 -24.97
N ASP A 58 -4.22 -39.01 -25.14
CA ASP A 58 -3.37 -38.64 -24.02
C ASP A 58 -4.24 -37.81 -23.09
N ASN A 59 -4.32 -38.22 -21.82
CA ASN A 59 -4.87 -37.36 -20.78
C ASN A 59 -3.92 -36.17 -20.67
N GLN A 60 -4.03 -35.21 -21.60
CA GLN A 60 -3.37 -33.93 -21.50
C GLN A 60 -3.78 -33.37 -20.16
N THR A 61 -2.84 -33.38 -19.22
CA THR A 61 -2.98 -32.74 -17.93
C THR A 61 -3.52 -31.35 -18.20
N LEU A 62 -4.73 -31.09 -17.71
CA LEU A 62 -5.45 -29.86 -17.98
C LEU A 62 -4.53 -28.69 -17.63
N LEU A 63 -4.34 -27.75 -18.55
CA LEU A 63 -3.51 -26.58 -18.30
C LEU A 63 -4.16 -25.74 -17.18
N ARG A 64 -3.43 -25.56 -16.09
CA ARG A 64 -3.87 -24.81 -14.91
C ARG A 64 -2.76 -23.88 -14.45
N VAL A 65 -3.15 -22.76 -13.86
CA VAL A 65 -2.23 -21.92 -13.09
C VAL A 65 -1.95 -22.63 -11.77
N LYS A 66 -0.70 -22.64 -11.33
CA LYS A 66 -0.27 -23.26 -10.06
C LYS A 66 0.10 -22.23 -9.02
N LYS A 67 0.75 -21.14 -9.43
CA LYS A 67 1.25 -20.14 -8.50
C LYS A 67 1.28 -18.75 -9.10
N ILE A 68 0.87 -17.78 -8.29
CA ILE A 68 0.90 -16.35 -8.60
C ILE A 68 1.85 -15.70 -7.59
N LYS A 69 2.69 -14.79 -8.08
CA LYS A 69 3.56 -13.92 -7.29
C LYS A 69 2.96 -12.53 -7.23
N GLY A 70 3.00 -11.90 -6.07
CA GLY A 70 2.49 -10.56 -5.83
C GLY A 70 1.91 -10.43 -4.41
N PRO A 71 1.56 -9.22 -3.98
CA PRO A 71 1.74 -7.96 -4.69
C PRO A 71 3.20 -7.50 -4.74
N ILE A 72 3.68 -7.00 -5.89
CA ILE A 72 5.02 -6.45 -6.09
C ILE A 72 4.92 -4.93 -6.26
N ASP A 73 5.69 -4.16 -5.49
CA ASP A 73 5.77 -2.71 -5.66
C ASP A 73 6.64 -2.38 -6.89
N PRO A 74 6.08 -1.75 -7.95
CA PRO A 74 6.81 -1.49 -9.19
C PRO A 74 7.99 -0.52 -9.01
N SER A 75 7.99 0.32 -7.96
CA SER A 75 9.08 1.27 -7.69
C SER A 75 10.31 0.60 -7.07
N THR A 76 10.13 -0.51 -6.36
CA THR A 76 11.22 -1.21 -5.66
C THR A 76 11.49 -2.61 -6.19
N ASN A 77 10.58 -3.13 -7.03
CA ASN A 77 10.55 -4.49 -7.52
C ASN A 77 10.59 -5.55 -6.40
N LYS A 78 10.01 -5.24 -5.24
CA LYS A 78 9.94 -6.13 -4.07
C LYS A 78 8.51 -6.52 -3.75
N ALA A 79 8.32 -7.76 -3.28
CA ALA A 79 7.05 -8.20 -2.73
C ALA A 79 6.72 -7.40 -1.46
N VAL A 80 5.43 -7.09 -1.28
CA VAL A 80 4.91 -6.38 -0.12
C VAL A 80 3.78 -7.17 0.54
N ASP A 81 3.66 -7.04 1.86
CA ASP A 81 2.62 -7.75 2.63
C ASP A 81 1.24 -7.09 2.56
N ALA A 82 1.20 -5.81 2.19
CA ALA A 82 -0.03 -5.02 2.06
C ALA A 82 0.09 -3.99 0.94
N ILE A 83 -1.05 -3.63 0.34
CA ILE A 83 -1.11 -2.64 -0.74
C ILE A 83 -1.81 -1.35 -0.31
N GLU A 84 -1.41 -0.24 -0.93
CA GLU A 84 -2.03 1.07 -0.74
C GLU A 84 -3.09 1.34 -1.82
N ARG A 85 -4.21 1.96 -1.42
CA ARG A 85 -5.23 2.39 -2.39
C ARG A 85 -4.67 3.48 -3.30
N GLY A 86 -5.02 3.44 -4.58
CA GLY A 86 -4.56 4.37 -5.60
C GLY A 86 -3.17 4.06 -6.15
N LYS A 87 -2.38 3.19 -5.49
CA LYS A 87 -1.05 2.78 -5.95
C LYS A 87 -1.13 1.47 -6.74
N PRO A 88 -0.48 1.37 -7.91
CA PRO A 88 -0.42 0.14 -8.69
C PRO A 88 0.57 -0.88 -8.09
N TYR A 89 0.20 -2.15 -8.15
CA TYR A 89 1.04 -3.29 -7.78
C TYR A 89 1.00 -4.36 -8.87
N ASN A 90 2.13 -5.03 -9.09
CA ASN A 90 2.24 -6.06 -10.11
C ASN A 90 1.95 -7.46 -9.54
N TYR A 91 1.36 -8.29 -10.38
CA TYR A 91 1.04 -9.69 -10.13
C TYR A 91 1.44 -10.52 -11.34
N GLU A 92 2.11 -11.63 -11.10
CA GLU A 92 2.70 -12.46 -12.16
C GLU A 92 2.36 -13.94 -11.93
N VAL A 93 1.96 -14.65 -12.98
CA VAL A 93 1.87 -16.11 -12.95
C VAL A 93 3.26 -16.70 -13.11
N ILE A 94 3.77 -17.32 -12.04
CA ILE A 94 5.14 -17.86 -12.01
C ILE A 94 5.20 -19.38 -12.26
N GLU A 95 4.06 -20.08 -12.17
CA GLU A 95 4.03 -21.53 -12.34
C GLU A 95 2.71 -22.01 -12.97
N PHE A 96 2.83 -22.95 -13.90
CA PHE A 96 1.73 -23.63 -14.59
C PHE A 96 1.84 -25.15 -14.40
N SER A 97 0.74 -25.89 -14.55
CA SER A 97 0.77 -27.36 -14.48
C SER A 97 1.62 -28.02 -15.58
N ARG A 98 1.81 -27.31 -16.70
CA ARG A 98 2.75 -27.62 -17.78
C ARG A 98 3.03 -26.33 -18.55
N THR A 99 4.05 -26.35 -19.41
CA THR A 99 4.34 -25.22 -20.29
C THR A 99 3.15 -24.92 -21.21
N PRO A 100 2.56 -23.70 -21.14
CA PRO A 100 1.45 -23.31 -22.00
C PRO A 100 1.94 -22.92 -23.40
N THR A 101 1.19 -23.30 -24.43
CA THR A 101 1.45 -22.82 -25.80
C THR A 101 1.04 -21.34 -25.95
N LYS A 102 1.55 -20.68 -27.00
CA LYS A 102 1.18 -19.28 -27.30
C LYS A 102 -0.33 -19.09 -27.49
N SER A 103 -1.01 -20.07 -28.09
CA SER A 103 -2.46 -20.01 -28.30
C SER A 103 -3.23 -20.20 -27.00
N GLU A 104 -2.79 -21.11 -26.14
CA GLU A 104 -3.41 -21.33 -24.83
C GLU A 104 -3.26 -20.11 -23.93
N LEU A 105 -2.09 -19.46 -23.95
CA LEU A 105 -1.86 -18.25 -23.16
C LEU A 105 -2.86 -17.14 -23.44
N LYS A 106 -3.36 -17.00 -24.68
CA LYS A 106 -4.40 -16.02 -25.03
C LYS A 106 -5.70 -16.18 -24.23
N ASN A 107 -5.92 -17.36 -23.66
CA ASN A 107 -7.08 -17.67 -22.83
C ASN A 107 -6.81 -17.48 -21.32
N LEU A 108 -5.60 -17.05 -20.93
CA LEU A 108 -5.31 -16.71 -19.54
C LEU A 108 -6.14 -15.48 -19.13
N LYS A 109 -6.88 -15.62 -18.03
CA LYS A 109 -7.76 -14.59 -17.48
C LYS A 109 -7.30 -14.23 -16.09
N TRP A 110 -7.58 -12.99 -15.71
CA TRP A 110 -7.39 -12.48 -14.35
C TRP A 110 -8.74 -12.15 -13.73
N GLY A 111 -8.88 -12.44 -12.44
CA GLY A 111 -10.08 -12.15 -11.66
C GLY A 111 -9.74 -11.38 -10.40
N ILE A 112 -10.65 -10.50 -9.98
CA ILE A 112 -10.50 -9.68 -8.78
C ILE A 112 -11.76 -9.83 -7.94
N LYS A 113 -11.59 -10.24 -6.69
CA LYS A 113 -12.65 -10.36 -5.69
C LYS A 113 -12.34 -9.42 -4.53
N TYR A 114 -13.27 -8.54 -4.19
CA TYR A 114 -13.12 -7.64 -3.03
C TYR A 114 -13.88 -8.20 -1.84
N ASP A 115 -13.24 -8.25 -0.69
CA ASP A 115 -13.79 -8.80 0.55
C ASP A 115 -14.51 -10.15 0.34
N ASN A 116 -15.82 -10.19 0.57
CA ASN A 116 -16.68 -11.37 0.39
C ASN A 116 -17.61 -11.24 -0.84
N GLY A 117 -17.39 -10.24 -1.70
CA GLY A 117 -18.19 -10.01 -2.90
C GLY A 117 -17.91 -11.01 -4.02
N GLU A 118 -18.51 -10.78 -5.19
CA GLU A 118 -18.28 -11.63 -6.36
C GLU A 118 -16.95 -11.33 -7.05
N MET A 119 -16.36 -12.37 -7.65
CA MET A 119 -15.18 -12.20 -8.50
C MET A 119 -15.58 -11.60 -9.85
N ALA A 120 -15.01 -10.44 -10.16
CA ALA A 120 -15.09 -9.77 -11.45
C ALA A 120 -13.90 -10.17 -12.34
N GLU A 121 -14.15 -10.48 -13.62
CA GLU A 121 -13.09 -10.76 -14.59
C GLU A 121 -12.49 -9.45 -15.11
N ALA A 122 -11.16 -9.34 -15.12
CA ALA A 122 -10.43 -8.23 -15.70
C ALA A 122 -10.19 -8.49 -17.20
N ILE A 123 -11.21 -8.26 -18.03
CA ILE A 123 -11.22 -8.62 -19.46
C ILE A 123 -10.07 -7.95 -20.24
N VAL A 124 -9.69 -6.73 -19.86
CA VAL A 124 -8.68 -5.91 -20.56
C VAL A 124 -7.29 -6.53 -20.55
N VAL A 125 -6.98 -7.36 -19.54
CA VAL A 125 -5.65 -7.96 -19.35
C VAL A 125 -5.62 -9.44 -19.72
N ARG A 126 -6.60 -9.90 -20.50
CA ARG A 126 -6.65 -11.28 -20.99
C ARG A 126 -5.41 -11.58 -21.84
N GLY A 127 -4.81 -12.74 -21.62
CA GLY A 127 -3.62 -13.20 -22.33
C GLY A 127 -2.28 -12.82 -21.70
N LEU A 128 -2.30 -11.96 -20.67
CA LEU A 128 -1.08 -11.46 -20.04
C LEU A 128 -0.65 -12.33 -18.86
N LYS A 129 0.63 -12.70 -18.81
CA LYS A 129 1.23 -13.42 -17.67
C LYS A 129 1.49 -12.52 -16.46
N GLU A 130 1.61 -11.22 -16.69
CA GLU A 130 1.81 -10.20 -15.66
C GLU A 130 0.77 -9.11 -15.85
N ILE A 131 0.19 -8.65 -14.74
CA ILE A 131 -0.73 -7.52 -14.71
C ILE A 131 -0.30 -6.50 -13.67
N SER A 132 -0.68 -5.25 -13.89
CA SER A 132 -0.61 -4.21 -12.87
C SER A 132 -2.02 -3.80 -12.48
N TYR A 133 -2.29 -3.73 -11.19
CA TYR A 133 -3.61 -3.39 -10.68
C TYR A 133 -3.51 -2.46 -9.47
N ASN A 134 -4.35 -1.43 -9.43
CA ASN A 134 -4.50 -0.53 -8.30
C ASN A 134 -5.93 -0.59 -7.76
N VAL A 135 -6.09 -0.64 -6.43
CA VAL A 135 -7.40 -0.50 -5.82
C VAL A 135 -7.83 0.98 -5.86
N PRO A 136 -9.02 1.33 -6.39
CA PRO A 136 -9.50 2.71 -6.38
C PRO A 136 -9.54 3.32 -4.97
N ARG A 137 -9.18 4.59 -4.84
CA ARG A 137 -9.07 5.30 -3.54
C ARG A 137 -10.37 5.34 -2.75
N GLU A 138 -11.50 5.48 -3.45
CA GLU A 138 -12.83 5.58 -2.85
C GLU A 138 -13.38 4.24 -2.35
N ARG A 139 -12.76 3.11 -2.72
CA ARG A 139 -13.31 1.80 -2.42
C ARG A 139 -13.04 1.41 -0.97
N ASN A 140 -14.10 1.31 -0.18
CA ASN A 140 -14.01 0.84 1.20
C ASN A 140 -13.96 -0.69 1.24
N ILE A 141 -12.76 -1.25 1.18
CA ILE A 141 -12.51 -2.69 1.23
C ILE A 141 -11.41 -3.00 2.25
N SER A 142 -11.47 -4.17 2.88
CA SER A 142 -10.49 -4.61 3.87
C SER A 142 -9.41 -5.51 3.28
N LYS A 143 -9.80 -6.33 2.30
CA LYS A 143 -8.94 -7.27 1.58
C LYS A 143 -9.40 -7.42 0.13
N LEU A 144 -8.52 -7.92 -0.72
CA LEU A 144 -8.88 -8.41 -2.04
C LEU A 144 -8.19 -9.73 -2.31
N LYS A 145 -8.74 -10.50 -3.25
CA LYS A 145 -8.11 -11.69 -3.81
C LYS A 145 -7.91 -11.49 -5.30
N ILE A 146 -6.69 -11.75 -5.75
CA ILE A 146 -6.32 -11.73 -7.17
C ILE A 146 -6.18 -13.17 -7.66
N TYR A 147 -6.86 -13.49 -8.76
CA TYR A 147 -6.95 -14.82 -9.35
C TYR A 147 -6.36 -14.80 -10.75
N ALA A 148 -5.80 -15.94 -11.17
CA ALA A 148 -5.44 -16.19 -12.56
C ALA A 148 -5.89 -17.60 -12.97
N PHE A 149 -6.55 -17.73 -14.12
CA PHE A 149 -7.19 -19.00 -14.54
C PHE A 149 -7.37 -19.09 -16.05
N PHE A 150 -7.49 -20.33 -16.58
CA PHE A 150 -7.81 -20.59 -17.99
C PHE A 150 -9.30 -20.93 -18.19
N ASN A 151 -9.85 -21.85 -17.39
CA ASN A 151 -11.22 -22.36 -17.51
C ASN A 151 -11.96 -22.30 -16.17
N GLY A 152 -13.18 -21.76 -16.17
CA GLY A 152 -14.04 -21.61 -14.98
C GLY A 152 -13.47 -20.65 -13.92
N LYS A 153 -14.33 -20.08 -13.07
CA LYS A 153 -13.89 -19.31 -11.88
C LYS A 153 -13.33 -20.31 -10.85
N SER A 154 -12.14 -20.85 -11.09
CA SER A 154 -11.47 -21.74 -10.15
C SER A 154 -10.91 -20.91 -8.99
N GLU A 155 -11.49 -21.03 -7.80
CA GLU A 155 -11.03 -20.32 -6.61
C GLU A 155 -9.71 -20.88 -6.02
N GLU A 156 -9.17 -21.97 -6.60
CA GLU A 156 -8.02 -22.71 -6.04
C GLU A 156 -6.70 -21.93 -5.99
N VAL A 157 -6.45 -21.01 -6.94
CA VAL A 157 -5.17 -20.29 -7.02
C VAL A 157 -5.41 -18.78 -7.01
N CYS A 158 -5.21 -18.20 -5.84
CA CYS A 158 -5.33 -16.76 -5.62
C CYS A 158 -4.24 -16.25 -4.68
N VAL A 159 -3.92 -14.97 -4.81
CA VAL A 159 -3.18 -14.23 -3.80
C VAL A 159 -4.18 -13.43 -3.00
N GLU A 160 -4.24 -13.69 -1.68
CA GLU A 160 -4.94 -12.81 -0.76
C GLU A 160 -4.06 -11.61 -0.44
N VAL A 161 -4.61 -10.43 -0.67
CA VAL A 161 -3.92 -9.16 -0.52
C VAL A 161 -4.63 -8.36 0.55
N LYS A 162 -3.88 -8.00 1.58
CA LYS A 162 -4.35 -7.07 2.61
C LYS A 162 -4.20 -5.65 2.10
N LEU A 163 -5.19 -4.83 2.40
CA LEU A 163 -5.01 -3.40 2.22
C LEU A 163 -4.27 -2.85 3.43
N CYS A 164 -3.43 -1.87 3.17
CA CYS A 164 -2.88 -1.03 4.20
C CYS A 164 -4.02 -0.32 4.94
N GLN A 165 -4.33 -0.83 6.12
CA GLN A 165 -5.27 -0.19 7.03
C GLN A 165 -4.50 0.79 7.89
N CYS A 166 -5.01 2.02 7.93
CA CYS A 166 -4.55 3.06 8.84
C CYS A 166 -5.12 2.78 10.23
N SER A 167 -4.83 1.60 10.79
CA SER A 167 -5.21 1.24 12.15
C SER A 167 -4.23 1.92 13.10
N CYS A 168 -4.73 2.88 13.86
CA CYS A 168 -4.00 3.59 14.90
C CYS A 168 -4.80 3.57 16.19
N LYS A 169 -4.13 3.75 17.32
CA LYS A 169 -4.85 3.92 18.59
C LYS A 169 -5.72 5.18 18.50
N MET A 170 -6.95 5.09 19.01
CA MET A 170 -7.83 6.26 19.10
C MET A 170 -7.17 7.29 20.04
N PRO A 171 -6.94 8.51 19.57
CA PRO A 171 -6.37 9.59 20.38
C PRO A 171 -7.37 10.01 21.45
N GLU A 172 -6.89 10.24 22.67
CA GLU A 172 -7.72 10.68 23.81
C GLU A 172 -7.96 12.20 23.79
N GLU A 173 -7.02 12.97 23.22
CA GLU A 173 -7.04 14.44 23.18
C GLU A 173 -6.87 14.99 21.77
N ASN A 174 -7.37 16.22 21.56
CA ASN A 174 -7.24 16.99 20.32
C ASN A 174 -7.73 16.25 19.07
N TYR A 175 -8.75 15.41 19.23
CA TYR A 175 -9.38 14.63 18.17
C TYR A 175 -10.91 14.68 18.27
N PRO A 176 -11.64 14.82 17.16
CA PRO A 176 -11.15 15.03 15.80
C PRO A 176 -10.57 16.45 15.59
N TYR A 177 -9.98 16.71 14.42
CA TYR A 177 -9.62 18.06 14.03
C TYR A 177 -10.86 18.87 13.65
N SER A 178 -10.89 20.13 14.04
CA SER A 178 -11.97 21.06 13.72
C SER A 178 -11.96 21.47 12.24
N ASP A 179 -13.09 21.95 11.74
CA ASP A 179 -13.17 22.49 10.37
C ASP A 179 -12.31 23.74 10.17
N ASN A 180 -12.05 24.51 11.24
CA ASN A 180 -11.10 25.63 11.20
C ASN A 180 -9.68 25.13 10.92
N THR A 181 -9.28 24.04 11.57
CA THR A 181 -7.99 23.37 11.33
C THR A 181 -7.85 22.97 9.87
N PHE A 182 -8.86 22.32 9.29
CA PHE A 182 -8.83 21.93 7.88
C PHE A 182 -8.86 23.13 6.92
N SER A 183 -9.60 24.19 7.27
CA SER A 183 -9.61 25.45 6.51
C SER A 183 -8.22 26.08 6.46
N LYS A 184 -7.51 26.05 7.59
CA LYS A 184 -6.12 26.52 7.63
C LYS A 184 -5.17 25.65 6.81
N ILE A 185 -5.29 24.32 6.89
CA ILE A 185 -4.50 23.42 6.04
C ILE A 185 -4.73 23.74 4.56
N LYS A 186 -5.98 24.02 4.16
CA LYS A 186 -6.33 24.41 2.80
C LYS A 186 -5.71 25.75 2.39
N GLU A 187 -5.72 26.74 3.28
CA GLU A 187 -5.08 28.05 3.07
C GLU A 187 -3.58 27.91 2.78
N ILE A 188 -2.87 27.10 3.59
CA ILE A 188 -1.41 26.95 3.48
C ILE A 188 -0.98 25.76 2.59
N ALA A 189 -1.94 25.07 1.93
CA ALA A 189 -1.68 23.90 1.10
C ALA A 189 -0.62 24.12 0.00
N PRO A 190 -0.55 25.28 -0.69
CA PRO A 190 0.50 25.53 -1.67
C PRO A 190 1.91 25.45 -1.07
N LEU A 191 2.10 26.01 0.13
CA LEU A 191 3.37 25.99 0.85
C LEU A 191 3.71 24.57 1.31
N ILE A 192 2.72 23.84 1.86
CA ILE A 192 2.91 22.45 2.30
C ILE A 192 3.39 21.59 1.13
N LYS A 193 2.72 21.69 -0.02
CA LYS A 193 3.09 20.94 -1.23
C LYS A 193 4.47 21.35 -1.76
N HIS A 194 4.79 22.63 -1.73
CA HIS A 194 6.10 23.14 -2.13
C HIS A 194 7.22 22.50 -1.32
N TYR A 195 7.16 22.59 0.01
CA TYR A 195 8.21 22.03 0.88
C TYR A 195 8.21 20.50 0.93
N ALA A 196 7.04 19.86 0.81
CA ALA A 196 6.95 18.41 0.67
C ALA A 196 7.71 17.90 -0.55
N ASN A 197 7.55 18.58 -1.69
CA ASN A 197 8.27 18.25 -2.92
C ASN A 197 9.75 18.59 -2.82
N LEU A 198 10.09 19.77 -2.28
CA LEU A 198 11.49 20.22 -2.12
C LEU A 198 12.31 19.23 -1.29
N TYR A 199 11.71 18.63 -0.26
CA TYR A 199 12.40 17.73 0.65
C TYR A 199 12.06 16.24 0.47
N CYS A 200 11.23 15.90 -0.51
CA CYS A 200 10.78 14.52 -0.76
C CYS A 200 10.15 13.84 0.48
N ILE A 201 9.38 14.60 1.26
CA ILE A 201 8.70 14.17 2.48
C ILE A 201 7.18 14.12 2.31
N PRO A 202 6.44 13.34 3.13
CA PRO A 202 4.99 13.25 3.01
C PRO A 202 4.28 14.56 3.37
N ALA A 203 3.55 15.15 2.41
CA ALA A 203 2.76 16.36 2.63
C ALA A 203 1.71 16.20 3.75
N ALA A 204 1.12 15.02 3.89
CA ALA A 204 0.17 14.71 4.96
C ALA A 204 0.83 14.71 6.36
N ALA A 205 2.12 14.37 6.47
CA ALA A 205 2.84 14.48 7.73
C ALA A 205 3.06 15.95 8.12
N ILE A 206 3.47 16.80 7.18
CA ILE A 206 3.60 18.26 7.43
C ILE A 206 2.25 18.87 7.82
N ALA A 207 1.20 18.56 7.05
CA ALA A 207 -0.14 19.07 7.32
C ALA A 207 -0.68 18.58 8.67
N GLY A 208 -0.46 17.31 8.99
CA GLY A 208 -0.89 16.71 10.26
C GLY A 208 -0.13 17.26 11.46
N SER A 209 1.17 17.49 11.32
CA SER A 209 1.99 18.22 12.27
C SER A 209 1.42 19.60 12.58
N ILE A 210 1.05 20.37 11.55
CA ILE A 210 0.44 21.69 11.74
C ILE A 210 -0.98 21.56 12.31
N ALA A 211 -1.75 20.56 11.87
CA ALA A 211 -3.13 20.35 12.31
C ALA A 211 -3.24 20.10 13.82
N ASP A 212 -2.33 19.30 14.36
CA ASP A 212 -2.23 19.02 15.79
C ASP A 212 -2.13 20.28 16.63
N GLU A 213 -1.54 21.34 16.07
CA GLU A 213 -1.30 22.60 16.77
C GLU A 213 -2.42 23.58 16.65
N TYR A 214 -2.97 23.71 15.44
CA TYR A 214 -4.13 24.59 15.23
C TYR A 214 -5.38 24.08 15.93
N ASN A 215 -5.52 22.76 16.13
CA ASN A 215 -6.71 22.19 16.76
C ASN A 215 -6.82 22.51 18.26
N ILE A 216 -5.69 22.71 18.94
CA ILE A 216 -5.62 23.05 20.38
C ILE A 216 -6.16 24.48 20.64
N ILE A 217 -6.06 25.37 19.65
CA ILE A 217 -6.22 26.82 19.83
C ILE A 217 -7.70 27.27 19.82
N ASN A 218 -8.65 26.41 19.44
CA ASN A 218 -10.05 26.81 19.28
C ASN A 218 -10.90 26.78 20.56
N GLU A 219 -10.38 26.33 21.71
CA GLU A 219 -11.14 26.34 22.98
C GLU A 219 -10.82 27.52 23.90
N SER A 220 -9.70 28.22 23.73
CA SER A 220 -9.47 29.51 24.41
C SER A 220 -8.34 30.31 23.76
N THR A 221 -8.59 31.61 23.58
CA THR A 221 -7.66 32.66 23.11
C THR A 221 -7.27 32.72 21.62
N LYS A 222 -7.56 33.90 21.03
CA LYS A 222 -7.08 34.34 19.72
C LYS A 222 -5.53 34.31 19.69
N ALA A 223 -5.01 33.64 18.66
CA ALA A 223 -3.64 33.71 18.13
C ALA A 223 -2.51 33.19 19.03
N THR A 224 -2.14 31.91 18.93
CA THR A 224 -0.76 31.45 19.18
C THR A 224 -0.47 30.02 18.68
N ILE A 225 -0.28 29.85 17.37
CA ILE A 225 0.49 28.68 16.82
C ILE A 225 1.95 28.78 17.25
N ILE A 226 2.36 30.02 17.50
CA ILE A 226 3.70 30.44 17.85
C ILE A 226 4.14 29.78 19.16
N ASN A 227 3.33 29.80 20.22
CA ASN A 227 3.75 29.29 21.54
C ASN A 227 4.20 27.82 21.52
N TRP A 228 3.46 26.90 20.90
CA TRP A 228 3.90 25.51 20.86
C TRP A 228 5.04 25.25 19.87
N LEU A 229 5.01 25.93 18.71
CA LEU A 229 6.09 25.81 17.72
C LEU A 229 7.42 26.26 18.36
N GLN A 230 7.37 27.30 19.20
CA GLN A 230 8.47 27.75 20.05
C GLN A 230 8.84 26.70 21.12
N ASP A 231 7.87 26.31 21.95
CA ASP A 231 8.11 25.60 23.21
C ASP A 231 8.40 24.09 23.06
N ASP A 232 7.91 23.41 22.03
CA ASP A 232 8.11 21.96 21.91
C ASP A 232 8.89 21.59 20.65
N VAL A 233 8.52 22.11 19.49
CA VAL A 233 9.18 21.73 18.23
C VAL A 233 10.55 22.36 18.13
N VAL A 234 10.61 23.67 18.32
CA VAL A 234 11.89 24.36 18.20
C VAL A 234 12.75 24.07 19.43
N LEU A 235 12.22 23.91 20.64
CA LEU A 235 13.02 23.41 21.79
C LEU A 235 13.61 22.01 21.51
N ASN A 236 12.84 21.06 20.96
CA ASN A 236 13.35 19.72 20.67
C ASN A 236 14.31 19.67 19.46
N PHE A 237 14.11 20.55 18.48
CA PHE A 237 14.93 20.60 17.26
C PHE A 237 16.19 21.45 17.45
N MET A 238 16.05 22.56 18.19
CA MET A 238 17.06 23.59 18.48
C MET A 238 16.85 24.21 19.89
N PRO A 239 17.29 23.54 20.96
CA PRO A 239 17.02 23.96 22.33
C PRO A 239 17.51 25.37 22.66
N ASN A 240 18.66 25.78 22.13
CA ASN A 240 19.20 27.12 22.38
C ASN A 240 18.34 28.22 21.72
N PHE A 241 17.77 27.95 20.55
CA PHE A 241 16.95 28.93 19.82
C PHE A 241 15.69 29.29 20.60
N ALA A 242 14.99 28.30 21.14
CA ALA A 242 13.68 28.54 21.72
C ALA A 242 13.75 29.28 23.07
N ILE A 243 14.80 29.04 23.88
CA ILE A 243 15.05 29.80 25.12
C ILE A 243 15.15 31.31 24.81
N GLU A 244 15.79 31.69 23.71
CA GLU A 244 15.99 33.10 23.34
C GLU A 244 14.81 33.71 22.59
N PHE A 245 14.07 32.91 21.83
CA PHE A 245 12.89 33.35 21.11
C PHE A 245 11.69 33.61 22.04
N ASP A 246 11.51 32.81 23.10
CA ASP A 246 10.50 33.04 24.16
C ASP A 246 10.70 34.42 24.84
N VAL A 247 11.97 34.78 25.10
CA VAL A 247 12.36 36.07 25.68
C VAL A 247 12.07 37.25 24.76
N TYR A 248 12.18 37.10 23.44
CA TYR A 248 11.90 38.18 22.48
C TYR A 248 10.40 38.39 22.23
N VAL A 249 9.62 37.31 22.19
CA VAL A 249 8.17 37.34 21.90
C VAL A 249 7.35 37.72 23.15
N GLY A 250 8.01 37.93 24.30
CA GLY A 250 7.38 38.40 25.54
C GLY A 250 6.54 37.33 26.23
N GLY A 251 6.99 36.06 26.17
CA GLY A 251 6.26 34.91 26.69
C GLY A 251 6.02 34.93 28.20
N LYS A 252 4.80 34.53 28.59
CA LYS A 252 4.34 34.30 29.98
C LYS A 252 4.73 32.90 30.49
N SER A 253 5.88 32.36 30.12
CA SER A 253 6.33 31.06 30.62
C SER A 253 6.70 31.17 32.11
N LYS A 254 6.28 30.18 32.91
CA LYS A 254 6.43 30.12 34.39
C LYS A 254 7.89 29.90 34.85
N LEU A 255 8.84 30.65 34.27
CA LEU A 255 10.27 30.58 34.61
C LEU A 255 10.91 31.95 34.90
N ASN A 256 10.12 33.04 34.91
CA ASN A 256 10.59 34.34 35.34
C ASN A 256 10.31 34.57 36.83
N ASN A 257 11.15 33.95 37.67
CA ASN A 257 11.42 34.46 39.00
C ASN A 257 12.80 34.00 39.47
N ALA A 258 13.83 34.72 39.04
CA ALA A 258 14.94 35.12 39.90
C ALA A 258 15.92 35.98 39.11
N THR A 259 16.22 37.13 39.70
CA THR A 259 17.45 37.93 39.54
C THR A 259 17.66 38.79 38.30
N LYS A 260 17.52 40.11 38.58
CA LYS A 260 18.54 41.17 38.40
C LYS A 260 18.75 41.67 36.95
N HIS A 261 18.32 42.89 36.69
CA HIS A 261 19.15 44.11 36.76
C HIS A 261 20.30 44.12 35.74
N ASP A 262 20.07 44.96 34.73
CA ASP A 262 21.00 45.65 33.82
C ASP A 262 21.67 44.91 32.65
N LEU A 263 20.98 45.02 31.51
CA LEU A 263 21.47 45.63 30.27
C LEU A 263 22.87 45.22 29.75
N GLY A 264 22.85 44.17 28.94
CA GLY A 264 23.52 44.19 27.65
C GLY A 264 22.51 43.88 26.53
N ILE A 265 21.87 44.90 25.95
CA ILE A 265 20.90 44.79 24.82
C ILE A 265 21.57 44.38 23.48
N GLY A 266 22.86 44.01 23.48
CA GLY A 266 23.66 43.89 22.27
C GLY A 266 23.71 42.53 21.58
N ASN A 267 24.13 41.44 22.25
CA ASN A 267 24.77 40.36 21.48
C ASN A 267 24.67 38.93 22.02
N ILE A 268 23.90 38.63 23.07
CA ILE A 268 23.71 37.23 23.50
C ILE A 268 22.39 36.65 22.98
N LYS A 269 21.34 37.48 22.84
CA LYS A 269 20.00 37.07 22.37
C LYS A 269 19.83 37.04 20.84
N LEU A 270 20.78 37.63 20.13
CA LEU A 270 20.79 37.81 18.68
C LEU A 270 21.56 36.69 17.98
N GLU A 271 22.55 36.13 18.69
CA GLU A 271 23.48 35.15 18.17
C GLU A 271 22.81 33.79 17.96
N THR A 272 21.81 33.40 18.76
CA THR A 272 21.28 32.04 18.64
C THR A 272 20.22 31.87 17.56
N ALA A 273 19.40 32.89 17.30
CA ALA A 273 18.57 32.92 16.09
C ALA A 273 19.42 32.99 14.82
N LYS A 274 20.55 33.71 14.88
CA LYS A 274 21.57 33.67 13.82
C LYS A 274 22.27 32.31 13.73
N GLN A 275 22.55 31.61 14.83
CA GLN A 275 23.14 30.27 14.82
C GLN A 275 22.21 29.27 14.15
N LEU A 276 20.91 29.32 14.47
CA LEU A 276 19.89 28.54 13.76
C LEU A 276 19.93 28.80 12.26
N TYR A 277 19.81 30.09 11.90
CA TYR A 277 19.84 30.51 10.52
C TYR A 277 21.14 30.11 9.84
N ASN A 278 22.27 30.13 10.53
CA ASN A 278 23.57 29.72 10.01
C ASN A 278 23.65 28.19 9.83
N GLU A 279 23.12 27.41 10.77
CA GLU A 279 23.08 25.95 10.70
C GLU A 279 22.26 25.45 9.49
N TYR A 280 21.17 26.15 9.16
CA TYR A 280 20.30 25.82 8.04
C TYR A 280 20.30 26.89 6.94
N LYS A 281 21.38 27.68 6.82
CA LYS A 281 21.44 28.87 5.95
C LYS A 281 21.12 28.58 4.50
N VAL A 282 21.49 27.38 4.06
CA VAL A 282 21.26 26.88 2.70
C VAL A 282 19.80 26.56 2.40
N GLU A 283 18.98 26.36 3.44
CA GLU A 283 17.56 26.02 3.32
C GLU A 283 16.67 27.28 3.28
N PHE A 284 17.17 28.44 3.72
CA PHE A 284 16.42 29.71 3.71
C PHE A 284 16.55 30.47 2.38
N LYS A 285 15.46 31.13 1.96
CA LYS A 285 15.39 31.87 0.69
C LYS A 285 16.35 33.05 0.59
N SER A 286 16.65 33.71 1.70
CA SER A 286 17.66 34.78 1.76
C SER A 286 18.86 34.33 2.57
N LYS A 287 20.03 34.85 2.20
CA LYS A 287 21.34 34.59 2.86
C LYS A 287 21.81 35.74 3.79
N ASN A 288 21.05 36.84 3.85
CA ASN A 288 21.39 38.06 4.56
C ASN A 288 20.24 38.57 5.47
N TRP A 289 19.46 37.69 6.07
CA TRP A 289 18.41 38.14 6.99
C TRP A 289 18.98 38.70 8.29
N ASP A 290 18.37 39.80 8.74
CA ASP A 290 18.58 40.26 10.10
C ASP A 290 17.72 39.45 11.09
N TYR A 291 17.88 39.73 12.38
CA TYR A 291 17.16 39.03 13.43
C TYR A 291 15.63 39.21 13.33
N LYS A 292 15.18 40.42 13.02
CA LYS A 292 13.75 40.74 12.90
C LYS A 292 13.14 40.01 11.71
N ASP A 293 13.89 39.91 10.61
CA ASP A 293 13.51 39.11 9.44
C ASP A 293 13.36 37.63 9.79
N ILE A 294 14.30 37.05 10.56
CA ILE A 294 14.25 35.65 11.00
C ILE A 294 13.01 35.40 11.88
N VAL A 295 12.74 36.28 12.85
CA VAL A 295 11.57 36.15 13.72
C VAL A 295 10.26 36.29 12.95
N ASN A 296 10.14 37.32 12.10
CA ASN A 296 8.97 37.53 11.25
C ASN A 296 8.74 36.35 10.31
N TYR A 297 9.83 35.77 9.77
CA TYR A 297 9.74 34.61 8.90
C TYR A 297 9.13 33.42 9.65
N ILE A 298 9.63 33.09 10.83
CA ILE A 298 9.15 31.95 11.64
C ILE A 298 7.66 32.10 12.01
N GLN A 299 7.22 33.32 12.31
CA GLN A 299 5.82 33.63 12.61
C GLN A 299 4.90 33.61 11.37
N SER A 300 5.47 33.69 10.17
CA SER A 300 4.70 33.61 8.94
C SER A 300 4.21 32.18 8.65
N ASN A 301 3.14 32.07 7.86
CA ASN A 301 2.69 30.79 7.31
C ASN A 301 3.83 30.04 6.60
N GLU A 302 4.70 30.76 5.88
CA GLU A 302 5.83 30.17 5.17
C GLU A 302 6.86 29.58 6.12
N GLY A 303 7.30 30.33 7.14
CA GLY A 303 8.28 29.83 8.11
C GLY A 303 7.73 28.70 8.96
N THR A 304 6.47 28.76 9.36
CA THR A 304 5.80 27.66 10.07
C THR A 304 5.83 26.36 9.25
N VAL A 305 5.42 26.44 7.97
CA VAL A 305 5.41 25.25 7.09
C VAL A 305 6.84 24.78 6.79
N HIS A 306 7.77 25.70 6.56
CA HIS A 306 9.16 25.39 6.27
C HIS A 306 9.82 24.65 7.45
N LEU A 307 9.69 25.16 8.67
CA LEU A 307 10.23 24.53 9.87
C LEU A 307 9.59 23.16 10.13
N ALA A 308 8.26 23.05 10.00
CA ALA A 308 7.58 21.76 10.10
C ALA A 308 8.14 20.75 9.08
N ALA A 309 8.39 21.19 7.85
CA ALA A 309 8.99 20.37 6.80
C ALA A 309 10.41 19.92 7.15
N LEU A 310 11.27 20.80 7.69
CA LEU A 310 12.63 20.45 8.13
C LEU A 310 12.63 19.41 9.25
N VAL A 311 11.72 19.52 10.22
CA VAL A 311 11.61 18.54 11.31
C VAL A 311 11.12 17.19 10.78
N ILE A 312 10.13 17.18 9.88
CA ILE A 312 9.68 15.95 9.22
C ILE A 312 10.79 15.33 8.34
N LYS A 313 11.61 16.15 7.67
CA LYS A 313 12.81 15.70 6.93
C LYS A 313 13.81 15.03 7.86
N LYS A 314 14.10 15.62 9.03
CA LYS A 314 14.95 14.99 10.08
C LYS A 314 14.33 13.66 10.53
N ALA A 315 13.04 13.64 10.86
CA ALA A 315 12.31 12.45 11.27
C ALA A 315 12.40 11.32 10.24
N GLN A 316 12.16 11.64 8.96
CA GLN A 316 12.21 10.67 7.87
C GLN A 316 13.63 10.10 7.73
N ARG A 317 14.66 10.94 7.76
CA ARG A 317 16.05 10.48 7.73
C ARG A 317 16.38 9.51 8.87
N LEU A 318 15.91 9.80 10.09
CA LEU A 318 16.20 8.99 11.27
C LEU A 318 15.39 7.69 11.34
N LEU A 319 14.14 7.69 10.85
CA LEU A 319 13.19 6.61 11.09
C LEU A 319 12.89 5.76 9.85
N THR A 320 13.33 6.15 8.65
CA THR A 320 13.02 5.45 7.39
C THR A 320 13.23 3.94 7.47
N THR A 321 14.36 3.48 8.02
CA THR A 321 14.67 2.05 8.12
C THR A 321 13.65 1.29 8.98
N GLU A 322 13.20 1.90 10.07
CA GLU A 322 12.27 1.28 11.03
C GLU A 322 10.82 1.26 10.51
N ILE A 323 10.44 2.28 9.72
CA ILE A 323 9.06 2.44 9.24
C ILE A 323 8.86 2.00 7.79
N LYS A 324 9.91 1.55 7.08
CA LYS A 324 9.83 1.21 5.64
C LYS A 324 8.75 0.18 5.30
N SER A 325 8.49 -0.75 6.22
CA SER A 325 7.47 -1.79 6.06
C SER A 325 6.05 -1.33 6.39
N TYR A 326 5.90 -0.12 6.94
CA TYR A 326 4.59 0.40 7.33
C TYR A 326 3.87 0.99 6.13
N CYS A 327 2.55 0.97 6.21
CA CYS A 327 1.68 1.74 5.35
C CYS A 327 2.03 3.22 5.40
N GLN A 328 1.90 3.94 4.27
CA GLN A 328 2.19 5.37 4.20
C GLN A 328 1.52 6.19 5.33
N CYS A 329 0.26 5.92 5.65
CA CYS A 329 -0.41 6.63 6.75
C CYS A 329 0.18 6.35 8.14
N LYS A 330 0.66 5.13 8.39
CA LYS A 330 1.36 4.80 9.64
C LYS A 330 2.78 5.38 9.65
N GLN A 331 3.45 5.43 8.51
CA GLN A 331 4.72 6.16 8.38
C GLN A 331 4.52 7.63 8.75
N GLU A 332 3.56 8.31 8.10
CA GLU A 332 3.20 9.69 8.39
C GLU A 332 2.90 9.92 9.87
N ALA A 333 2.12 9.03 10.51
CA ALA A 333 1.82 9.11 11.93
C ALA A 333 3.06 8.98 12.83
N VAL A 334 4.02 8.12 12.49
CA VAL A 334 5.28 8.00 13.23
C VAL A 334 6.13 9.27 13.07
N LEU A 335 6.18 9.84 11.85
CA LEU A 335 6.89 11.09 11.61
C LEU A 335 6.28 12.27 12.40
N VAL A 336 4.95 12.33 12.48
CA VAL A 336 4.24 13.35 13.27
C VAL A 336 4.43 13.11 14.77
N THR A 337 4.50 11.86 15.22
CA THR A 337 4.81 11.57 16.63
C THR A 337 6.22 12.07 16.98
N TYR A 338 7.20 11.86 16.10
CA TYR A 338 8.53 12.44 16.28
C TYR A 338 8.49 13.97 16.26
N TYR A 339 7.71 14.59 15.37
CA TYR A 339 7.55 16.05 15.33
C TYR A 339 7.13 16.61 16.70
N LYS A 340 6.22 15.94 17.40
CA LYS A 340 5.75 16.38 18.73
C LYS A 340 6.73 16.09 19.87
N GLN A 341 7.42 14.96 19.81
CA GLN A 341 8.20 14.44 20.93
C GLN A 341 9.72 14.61 20.78
N GLY A 342 10.20 14.98 19.59
CA GLY A 342 11.60 15.13 19.28
C GLY A 342 12.44 13.86 19.46
N ASP A 343 13.73 14.06 19.72
CA ASP A 343 14.70 12.98 19.87
C ASP A 343 14.38 12.06 21.06
N SER A 344 13.61 12.54 22.05
CA SER A 344 13.15 11.73 23.19
C SER A 344 12.33 10.51 22.75
N TYR A 345 11.57 10.63 21.64
CA TYR A 345 10.80 9.52 21.07
C TYR A 345 11.70 8.39 20.56
N ILE A 346 12.78 8.76 19.86
CA ILE A 346 13.76 7.79 19.35
C ILE A 346 14.50 7.14 20.50
N VAL A 347 14.93 7.92 21.50
CA VAL A 347 15.62 7.39 22.69
C VAL A 347 14.73 6.38 23.42
N ARG A 348 13.44 6.70 23.64
CA ARG A 348 12.49 5.76 24.24
C ARG A 348 12.32 4.49 23.41
N PHE A 349 12.20 4.62 22.09
CA PHE A 349 12.09 3.47 21.19
C PHE A 349 13.35 2.59 21.23
N GLN A 350 14.53 3.17 21.11
CA GLN A 350 15.81 2.45 21.15
C GLN A 350 16.01 1.72 22.49
N ASN A 351 15.67 2.36 23.61
CA ASN A 351 15.74 1.74 24.92
C ASN A 351 14.79 0.54 25.07
N LYS A 352 13.58 0.61 24.48
CA LYS A 352 12.67 -0.54 24.42
C LYS A 352 13.21 -1.64 23.49
N LYS A 353 13.72 -1.28 22.31
CA LYS A 353 14.28 -2.22 21.34
C LYS A 353 15.49 -2.99 21.90
N LYS A 354 16.34 -2.35 22.71
CA LYS A 354 17.44 -3.02 23.43
C LYS A 354 16.94 -4.13 24.36
N LYS A 355 15.80 -3.92 25.03
CA LYS A 355 15.19 -4.92 25.94
C LYS A 355 14.38 -5.98 25.18
N THR A 356 13.80 -5.60 24.05
CA THR A 356 12.92 -6.45 23.25
C THR A 356 13.19 -6.22 21.75
N PRO A 357 14.10 -6.98 21.13
CA PRO A 357 14.62 -6.72 19.77
C PRO A 357 13.55 -6.64 18.66
N LEU A 358 12.41 -7.31 18.85
CA LEU A 358 11.29 -7.29 17.91
C LEU A 358 10.35 -6.07 18.07
N THR A 359 10.67 -5.14 18.98
CA THR A 359 9.88 -3.92 19.19
C THR A 359 9.81 -3.10 17.91
N LYS A 360 8.58 -2.79 17.51
CA LYS A 360 8.27 -1.89 16.40
C LYS A 360 8.04 -0.47 16.94
N ILE A 361 8.45 0.53 16.18
CA ILE A 361 8.18 1.93 16.52
C ILE A 361 6.70 2.20 16.25
N GLU A 362 5.95 2.57 17.28
CA GLU A 362 4.50 2.76 17.16
C GLU A 362 4.16 4.25 17.19
N PRO A 363 3.25 4.72 16.33
CA PRO A 363 2.76 6.08 16.38
C PRO A 363 2.00 6.32 17.70
N GLY A 364 2.28 7.45 18.34
CA GLY A 364 1.53 7.94 19.49
C GLY A 364 0.50 8.95 19.02
N GLU A 365 0.71 10.21 19.40
CA GLU A 365 -0.10 11.38 19.09
C GLU A 365 -0.34 11.57 17.59
N GLY A 366 0.63 11.19 16.74
CA GLY A 366 0.48 11.25 15.29
C GLY A 366 -0.61 10.33 14.72
N CYS A 367 -1.23 9.47 15.54
CA CYS A 367 -2.40 8.69 15.15
C CYS A 367 -3.57 9.53 14.65
N ARG A 368 -3.73 10.77 15.14
CA ARG A 368 -4.76 11.72 14.66
C ARG A 368 -4.69 11.94 13.15
N VAL A 369 -3.46 12.04 12.64
CA VAL A 369 -3.17 12.24 11.21
C VAL A 369 -3.55 11.01 10.40
N SER A 370 -3.19 9.83 10.87
CA SER A 370 -3.54 8.56 10.21
C SER A 370 -5.06 8.39 10.07
N LEU A 371 -5.80 8.65 11.15
CA LEU A 371 -7.24 8.50 11.22
C LEU A 371 -8.00 9.53 10.38
N GLN A 372 -7.45 10.75 10.24
CA GLN A 372 -8.06 11.84 9.46
C GLN A 372 -7.39 12.08 8.11
N ARG A 373 -6.52 11.16 7.67
CA ARG A 373 -5.68 11.31 6.49
C ARG A 373 -6.46 11.68 5.24
N LYS A 374 -7.63 11.07 5.01
CA LYS A 374 -8.48 11.37 3.84
C LYS A 374 -8.86 12.85 3.80
N LYS A 375 -9.29 13.42 4.93
CA LYS A 375 -9.70 14.83 5.03
C LYS A 375 -8.49 15.77 4.92
N ILE A 376 -7.32 15.37 5.44
CA ILE A 376 -6.06 16.09 5.25
C ILE A 376 -5.67 16.15 3.77
N LEU A 377 -5.62 15.00 3.08
CA LEU A 377 -5.26 14.93 1.67
C LEU A 377 -6.22 15.73 0.79
N SER A 378 -7.53 15.64 1.07
CA SER A 378 -8.54 16.45 0.41
C SER A 378 -8.30 17.95 0.61
N SER A 379 -7.95 18.38 1.83
CA SER A 379 -7.61 19.79 2.14
C SER A 379 -6.36 20.26 1.41
N LEU A 380 -5.42 19.36 1.11
CA LEU A 380 -4.23 19.65 0.30
C LEU A 380 -4.51 19.67 -1.22
N GLY A 381 -5.70 19.23 -1.65
CA GLY A 381 -6.03 19.01 -3.06
C GLY A 381 -5.29 17.80 -3.65
N ILE A 382 -4.97 16.81 -2.83
CA ILE A 382 -4.32 15.56 -3.24
C ILE A 382 -5.42 14.48 -3.30
N ASN A 383 -5.91 14.20 -4.51
CA ASN A 383 -6.94 13.18 -4.76
C ASN A 383 -6.33 11.80 -4.82
#